data_AF-A0AAJ7WDI2-F1
#
_entry.id   AF-A0AAJ7WDI2-F1
#
_cell.length_a   1.000
_cell.length_b   1.000
_cell.length_c   1.000
_cell.angle_alpha   90.00
_cell.angle_beta   90.00
_cell.angle_gamma   90.00
#
_symmetry.space_group_name_H-M   'P 1'
#
loop_
_entity.id
_entity.type
_entity.pdbx_description
1 polymer ?
#
loop_
_entity_poly.entity_id
_entity_poly.type
_entity_poly.pdbx_seq_one_letter_code
_entity_poly.pdbx_strand_id
1 'polypeptide(L)'
;MGSFTATYWRNLFKDYKEAALDAAKDCKEHPLKASTYISILAAGVYLNRCNPTESSFKEELLQNTIKIMQVGQNVRNPITENYVKWLGQCYNEGIVRRLNLGIISFIWLDDYDEMCALYKAICPYLKVRYLTFHKRVIDIGFMDKWWVLDNKMKDYDVNEAEFHGRVMQLSN
;
A
#
# COMPACT_ATOMS: atom_id res chain seq x y z
N MET A 1 33.53 -34.23 21.35
CA MET A 1 32.76 -33.11 20.76
C MET A 1 31.29 -33.43 20.47
N GLY A 2 30.88 -34.70 20.23
CA GLY A 2 29.51 -35.04 19.76
C GLY A 2 28.39 -35.26 20.80
N SER A 3 28.69 -35.45 22.10
CA SER A 3 27.64 -35.70 23.11
C SER A 3 26.95 -34.43 23.62
N PHE A 4 27.66 -33.30 23.60
CA PHE A 4 27.15 -32.01 24.04
C PHE A 4 26.06 -31.47 23.10
N THR A 5 26.27 -31.60 21.79
CA THR A 5 25.29 -31.20 20.78
C THR A 5 24.03 -32.06 20.81
N ALA A 6 24.17 -33.39 20.96
CA ALA A 6 23.03 -34.29 21.08
C ALA A 6 22.19 -34.01 22.34
N THR A 7 22.85 -33.73 23.47
CA THR A 7 22.17 -33.36 24.72
C THR A 7 21.47 -32.01 24.60
N TYR A 8 22.13 -31.03 23.97
CA TYR A 8 21.58 -29.71 23.68
C TYR A 8 20.30 -29.79 22.85
N TRP A 9 20.32 -30.47 21.70
CA TRP A 9 19.14 -30.62 20.84
C TRP A 9 17.99 -31.36 21.54
N ARG A 10 18.32 -32.37 22.36
CA ARG A 10 17.31 -33.09 23.16
C ARG A 10 16.66 -32.19 24.21
N ASN A 11 17.43 -31.37 24.89
CA ASN A 11 16.91 -30.44 25.89
C ASN A 11 16.09 -29.33 25.22
N LEU A 12 16.60 -28.76 24.12
CA LEU A 12 15.87 -27.77 23.32
C LEU A 12 14.51 -28.31 22.85
N PHE A 13 14.46 -29.56 22.38
CA PHE A 13 13.20 -30.19 22.00
C PHE A 13 12.24 -30.35 23.18
N LYS A 14 12.75 -30.73 24.37
CA LYS A 14 11.94 -30.82 25.58
C LYS A 14 11.37 -29.46 25.97
N ASP A 15 12.19 -28.42 25.95
CA ASP A 15 11.79 -27.06 26.33
C ASP A 15 10.67 -26.54 25.42
N TYR A 16 10.79 -26.70 24.09
CA TYR A 16 9.72 -26.31 23.16
C TYR A 16 8.46 -27.18 23.29
N LYS A 17 8.60 -28.47 23.59
CA LYS A 17 7.46 -29.36 23.83
C LYS A 17 6.71 -28.96 25.09
N GLU A 18 7.43 -28.69 26.18
CA GLU A 18 6.85 -28.24 27.45
C GLU A 18 6.16 -26.88 27.26
N ALA A 19 6.81 -25.93 26.59
CA ALA A 19 6.20 -24.64 26.24
C ALA A 19 4.92 -24.79 25.42
N ALA A 20 4.88 -25.71 24.44
CA ALA A 20 3.69 -25.97 23.64
C ALA A 20 2.55 -26.61 24.46
N LEU A 21 2.88 -27.53 25.38
CA LEU A 21 1.90 -28.13 26.28
C LEU A 21 1.31 -27.11 27.25
N ASP A 22 2.13 -26.22 27.78
CA ASP A 22 1.69 -25.18 28.69
C ASP A 22 0.87 -24.10 27.97
N ALA A 23 1.26 -23.72 26.74
CA ALA A 23 0.42 -22.87 25.90
C ALA A 23 -0.96 -23.51 25.61
N ALA A 24 -1.03 -24.82 25.40
CA ALA A 24 -2.29 -25.53 25.20
C ALA A 24 -3.16 -25.57 26.46
N LYS A 25 -2.55 -25.73 27.65
CA LYS A 25 -3.27 -25.62 28.93
C LYS A 25 -3.79 -24.21 29.16
N ASP A 26 -2.94 -23.19 28.94
CA ASP A 26 -3.31 -21.78 29.09
C ASP A 26 -4.48 -21.40 28.16
N CYS A 27 -4.46 -21.90 26.92
CA CYS A 27 -5.59 -21.73 26.00
C CYS A 27 -6.91 -22.30 26.54
N LYS A 28 -6.85 -23.42 27.27
CA LYS A 28 -8.01 -24.09 27.86
C LYS A 28 -8.50 -23.42 29.13
N GLU A 29 -7.57 -22.92 29.96
CA GLU A 29 -7.87 -22.21 31.21
C GLU A 29 -8.40 -20.79 30.96
N HIS A 30 -7.96 -20.15 29.87
CA HIS A 30 -8.32 -18.77 29.52
C HIS A 30 -8.82 -18.65 28.08
N PRO A 31 -10.01 -19.21 27.76
CA PRO A 31 -10.53 -19.25 26.38
C PRO A 31 -10.77 -17.87 25.77
N LEU A 32 -11.13 -16.87 26.58
CA LEU A 32 -11.31 -15.49 26.10
C LEU A 32 -9.99 -14.86 25.65
N LYS A 33 -8.91 -15.00 26.45
CA LYS A 33 -7.59 -14.49 26.07
C LYS A 33 -7.07 -15.21 24.83
N ALA A 34 -7.17 -16.53 24.80
CA ALA A 34 -6.77 -17.33 23.65
C ALA A 34 -7.51 -16.92 22.37
N SER A 35 -8.84 -16.73 22.45
CA SER A 35 -9.66 -16.26 21.33
C SER A 35 -9.20 -14.90 20.82
N THR A 36 -8.87 -13.94 21.70
CA THR A 36 -8.36 -12.63 21.28
C THR A 36 -7.00 -12.71 20.58
N TYR A 37 -6.08 -13.54 21.04
CA TYR A 37 -4.77 -13.69 20.38
C TYR A 37 -4.91 -14.38 19.02
N ILE A 38 -5.73 -15.44 18.93
CA ILE A 38 -5.99 -16.15 17.68
C ILE A 38 -6.68 -15.22 16.67
N SER A 39 -7.65 -14.41 17.10
CA SER A 39 -8.35 -13.49 16.20
C SER A 39 -7.43 -12.40 15.65
N ILE A 40 -6.54 -11.83 16.48
CA ILE A 40 -5.53 -10.86 16.04
C ILE A 40 -4.57 -11.49 15.03
N LEU A 41 -4.09 -12.70 15.31
CA LEU A 41 -3.18 -13.42 14.41
C LEU A 41 -3.87 -13.75 13.08
N ALA A 42 -5.10 -14.27 13.13
CA ALA A 42 -5.90 -14.57 11.95
C ALA A 42 -6.18 -13.30 11.12
N ALA A 43 -6.54 -12.20 11.78
CA ALA A 43 -6.74 -10.91 11.13
C ALA A 43 -5.45 -10.39 10.49
N GLY A 44 -4.31 -10.47 11.17
CA GLY A 44 -3.01 -10.08 10.61
C GLY A 44 -2.63 -10.88 9.38
N VAL A 45 -2.82 -12.21 9.41
CA VAL A 45 -2.58 -13.09 8.25
C VAL A 45 -3.53 -12.77 7.10
N TYR A 46 -4.81 -12.54 7.39
CA TYR A 46 -5.80 -12.16 6.40
C TYR A 46 -5.45 -10.82 5.74
N LEU A 47 -5.15 -9.79 6.54
CA LEU A 47 -4.77 -8.46 6.06
C LEU A 47 -3.47 -8.48 5.26
N ASN A 48 -2.50 -9.33 5.63
CA ASN A 48 -1.27 -9.50 4.85
C ASN A 48 -1.54 -10.12 3.47
N ARG A 49 -2.50 -11.06 3.38
CA ARG A 49 -2.93 -11.63 2.09
C ARG A 49 -3.71 -10.64 1.24
N CYS A 50 -4.53 -9.82 1.86
CA CYS A 50 -5.27 -8.73 1.23
C CYS A 50 -4.44 -7.45 1.06
N ASN A 51 -3.11 -7.53 1.08
CA ASN A 51 -2.26 -6.36 0.90
C ASN A 51 -1.98 -6.16 -0.60
N PRO A 52 -2.44 -5.05 -1.22
CA PRO A 52 -2.37 -4.89 -2.66
C PRO A 52 -0.93 -4.80 -3.16
N THR A 53 -0.70 -5.37 -4.35
CA THR A 53 0.60 -5.40 -5.03
C THR A 53 0.79 -4.21 -5.96
N GLU A 54 2.04 -3.94 -6.37
CA GLU A 54 2.31 -2.89 -7.35
C GLU A 54 1.60 -3.13 -8.68
N SER A 55 1.53 -4.40 -9.11
CA SER A 55 0.77 -4.79 -10.30
C SER A 55 -0.72 -4.46 -10.16
N SER A 56 -1.30 -4.64 -8.97
CA SER A 56 -2.69 -4.25 -8.69
C SER A 56 -2.88 -2.73 -8.79
N PHE A 57 -1.92 -1.92 -8.34
CA PHE A 57 -1.98 -0.46 -8.51
C PHE A 57 -1.92 -0.06 -9.98
N LYS A 58 -1.00 -0.65 -10.74
CA LYS A 58 -0.87 -0.37 -12.17
C LYS A 58 -2.14 -0.74 -12.94
N GLU A 59 -2.74 -1.88 -12.62
CA GLU A 59 -4.02 -2.29 -13.18
C GLU A 59 -5.12 -1.28 -12.83
N GLU A 60 -5.24 -0.88 -11.57
CA GLU A 60 -6.24 0.10 -11.13
C GLU A 60 -6.06 1.45 -11.84
N LEU A 61 -4.81 1.91 -12.00
CA LEU A 61 -4.49 3.12 -12.73
C LEU A 61 -4.93 3.04 -14.20
N LEU A 62 -4.66 1.91 -14.88
CA LEU A 62 -5.06 1.69 -16.26
C LEU A 62 -6.59 1.67 -16.40
N GLN A 63 -7.27 0.94 -15.52
CA GLN A 63 -8.74 0.87 -15.49
C GLN A 63 -9.35 2.26 -15.26
N ASN A 64 -8.80 3.04 -14.33
CA ASN A 64 -9.26 4.41 -14.06
C ASN A 64 -9.00 5.34 -15.24
N THR A 65 -7.87 5.18 -15.94
CA THR A 65 -7.61 5.93 -17.18
C THR A 65 -8.65 5.61 -18.24
N ILE A 66 -9.01 4.33 -18.42
CA ILE A 66 -10.06 3.89 -19.35
C ILE A 66 -11.41 4.51 -18.98
N LYS A 67 -11.80 4.51 -17.70
CA LYS A 67 -13.05 5.14 -17.23
C LYS A 67 -13.10 6.63 -17.60
N ILE A 68 -12.02 7.37 -17.37
CA ILE A 68 -11.94 8.80 -17.74
C ILE A 68 -12.03 8.98 -19.26
N MET A 69 -11.41 8.09 -20.04
CA MET A 69 -11.46 8.15 -21.51
C MET A 69 -12.87 7.91 -22.09
N GLN A 70 -13.74 7.21 -21.36
CA GLN A 70 -15.14 7.01 -21.76
C GLN A 70 -16.01 8.25 -21.57
N VAL A 71 -15.56 9.22 -20.75
CA VAL A 71 -16.29 10.47 -20.49
C VAL A 71 -15.85 11.56 -21.46
N GLY A 72 -16.81 12.35 -21.95
CA GLY A 72 -16.54 13.47 -22.83
C GLY A 72 -15.62 14.52 -22.18
N GLN A 73 -14.76 15.15 -22.98
CA GLN A 73 -13.72 16.06 -22.48
C GLN A 73 -14.26 17.27 -21.71
N ASN A 74 -15.48 17.73 -22.04
CA ASN A 74 -16.10 18.88 -21.37
C ASN A 74 -16.64 18.52 -19.99
N VAL A 75 -17.10 17.26 -19.81
CA VAL A 75 -17.86 16.82 -18.64
C VAL A 75 -16.95 16.21 -17.56
N ARG A 76 -15.77 15.70 -17.94
CA ARG A 76 -14.82 15.09 -16.99
C ARG A 76 -14.16 16.11 -16.05
N ASN A 77 -13.83 15.67 -14.86
CA ASN A 77 -13.14 16.48 -13.86
C ASN A 77 -11.66 16.72 -14.26
N PRO A 78 -11.22 17.98 -14.47
CA PRO A 78 -9.86 18.28 -14.90
C PRO A 78 -8.81 17.96 -13.83
N ILE A 79 -9.17 18.00 -12.54
CA ILE A 79 -8.25 17.70 -11.44
C ILE A 79 -7.90 16.20 -11.45
N THR A 80 -8.93 15.36 -11.54
CA THR A 80 -8.77 13.90 -11.61
C THR A 80 -8.04 13.49 -12.89
N GLU A 81 -8.40 14.07 -14.03
CA GLU A 81 -7.72 13.81 -15.31
C GLU A 81 -6.22 14.13 -15.22
N ASN A 82 -5.87 15.32 -14.74
CA ASN A 82 -4.47 15.73 -14.64
C ASN A 82 -3.69 14.85 -13.66
N TYR A 83 -4.31 14.44 -12.54
CA TYR A 83 -3.69 13.55 -11.58
C TYR A 83 -3.39 12.17 -12.17
N VAL A 84 -4.36 11.54 -12.84
CA VAL A 84 -4.18 10.22 -13.46
C VAL A 84 -3.15 10.28 -14.59
N LYS A 85 -3.16 11.33 -15.41
CA LYS A 85 -2.14 11.55 -16.45
C LYS A 85 -0.74 11.72 -15.88
N TRP A 86 -0.59 12.57 -14.87
CA TRP A 86 0.68 12.79 -14.19
C TRP A 86 1.20 11.49 -13.56
N LEU A 87 0.34 10.73 -12.89
CA LEU A 87 0.72 9.45 -12.30
C LEU A 87 1.14 8.42 -13.36
N GLY A 88 0.47 8.41 -14.52
CA GLY A 88 0.88 7.63 -15.68
C GLY A 88 2.24 8.04 -16.24
N GLN A 89 2.57 9.34 -16.25
CA GLN A 89 3.90 9.83 -16.62
C GLN A 89 4.97 9.35 -15.64
N CYS A 90 4.74 9.45 -14.33
CA CYS A 90 5.66 8.94 -13.31
C CYS A 90 5.94 7.44 -13.48
N TYR A 91 4.93 6.65 -13.87
CA TYR A 91 5.11 5.25 -14.19
C TYR A 91 5.98 5.00 -15.43
N ASN A 92 5.79 5.80 -16.48
CA ASN A 92 6.59 5.72 -17.69
C ASN A 92 8.04 6.15 -17.45
N GLU A 93 8.27 7.06 -16.50
CA GLU A 93 9.59 7.52 -16.05
C GLU A 93 10.30 6.50 -15.15
N GLY A 94 9.62 5.45 -14.66
CA GLY A 94 10.22 4.41 -13.81
C GLY A 94 10.51 4.87 -12.37
N ILE A 95 9.94 5.99 -11.95
CA ILE A 95 10.19 6.58 -10.62
C ILE A 95 9.20 6.12 -9.55
N VAL A 96 8.19 5.33 -9.90
CA VAL A 96 7.18 4.83 -8.95
C VAL A 96 7.71 3.60 -8.22
N ARG A 97 7.59 3.59 -6.89
CA ARG A 97 8.09 2.51 -6.03
C ARG A 97 7.03 2.07 -5.04
N ARG A 98 7.03 0.76 -4.73
CA ARG A 98 6.21 0.19 -3.65
C ARG A 98 7.05 -0.13 -2.43
N LEU A 99 6.58 0.35 -1.27
CA LEU A 99 7.07 -0.07 0.05
C LEU A 99 6.00 -0.97 0.71
N ASN A 100 6.34 -2.23 0.95
CA ASN A 100 5.44 -3.19 1.61
C ASN A 100 5.80 -3.34 3.10
N LEU A 101 4.84 -3.07 4.00
CA LEU A 101 4.98 -3.22 5.46
C LEU A 101 4.19 -4.42 6.02
N GLY A 102 3.88 -5.40 5.18
CA GLY A 102 3.11 -6.59 5.55
C GLY A 102 1.61 -6.40 5.33
N ILE A 103 0.95 -5.61 6.17
CA ILE A 103 -0.51 -5.38 6.10
C ILE A 103 -0.90 -4.11 5.31
N ILE A 104 0.04 -3.18 5.17
CA ILE A 104 -0.13 -1.90 4.47
C ILE A 104 0.98 -1.80 3.44
N SER A 105 0.65 -1.23 2.27
CA SER A 105 1.61 -0.86 1.25
C SER A 105 1.57 0.64 1.01
N PHE A 106 2.71 1.24 0.67
CA PHE A 106 2.79 2.62 0.21
C PHE A 106 3.32 2.66 -1.21
N ILE A 107 2.73 3.54 -2.03
CA ILE A 107 3.31 3.96 -3.31
C ILE A 107 3.98 5.31 -3.09
N TRP A 108 5.25 5.43 -3.49
CA TRP A 108 6.02 6.65 -3.36
C TRP A 108 6.84 6.92 -4.62
N LEU A 109 7.26 8.17 -4.80
CA LEU A 109 8.07 8.60 -5.94
C LEU A 109 9.53 8.81 -5.57
N ASP A 110 10.40 8.13 -6.31
CA ASP A 110 11.83 8.36 -6.32
C ASP A 110 12.21 9.54 -7.22
N ASP A 111 13.44 10.05 -7.10
CA ASP A 111 13.95 11.13 -7.94
C ASP A 111 14.48 10.63 -9.29
N TYR A 112 14.83 9.34 -9.39
CA TYR A 112 15.46 8.74 -10.55
C TYR A 112 14.90 7.33 -10.83
N ASP A 113 14.97 6.93 -12.10
CA ASP A 113 14.66 5.57 -12.53
C ASP A 113 15.63 4.54 -11.92
N GLU A 114 15.18 3.29 -11.82
CA GLU A 114 15.95 2.19 -11.22
C GLU A 114 17.25 1.93 -11.98
N MET A 115 17.16 2.07 -13.30
CA MET A 115 18.25 1.79 -14.22
C MET A 115 19.18 3.01 -14.38
N CYS A 116 18.90 4.12 -13.69
CA CYS A 116 19.66 5.35 -13.82
C CYS A 116 21.02 5.26 -13.12
N ALA A 117 22.10 5.14 -13.90
CA ALA A 117 23.48 5.11 -13.39
C ALA A 117 24.15 6.49 -13.25
N LEU A 118 23.36 7.58 -13.19
CA LEU A 118 23.91 8.92 -12.99
C LEU A 118 24.56 9.03 -11.60
N TYR A 119 25.69 9.74 -11.52
CA TYR A 119 26.40 9.95 -10.23
C TYR A 119 25.48 10.51 -9.12
N LYS A 120 24.54 11.39 -9.49
CA LYS A 120 23.54 11.94 -8.56
C LYS A 120 22.61 10.87 -7.96
N ALA A 121 22.26 9.83 -8.72
CA ALA A 121 21.42 8.73 -8.27
C ALA A 121 22.19 7.72 -7.39
N ILE A 122 23.48 7.52 -7.68
CA ILE A 122 24.33 6.56 -6.95
C ILE A 122 24.80 7.12 -5.60
N CYS A 123 25.06 8.44 -5.53
CA CYS A 123 25.67 9.08 -4.36
C CYS A 123 24.79 8.94 -3.09
N PRO A 124 25.27 8.27 -2.02
CA PRO A 124 24.50 8.07 -0.79
C PRO A 124 24.12 9.36 -0.06
N TYR A 125 24.91 10.43 -0.23
CA TYR A 125 24.67 11.72 0.40
C TYR A 125 23.57 12.54 -0.29
N LEU A 126 23.27 12.24 -1.55
CA LEU A 126 22.14 12.82 -2.29
C LEU A 126 20.88 11.96 -2.16
N LYS A 127 20.96 10.76 -1.55
CA LYS A 127 19.78 9.90 -1.36
C LYS A 127 18.77 10.57 -0.44
N VAL A 128 17.52 10.19 -0.69
CA VAL A 128 16.35 10.75 0.00
C VAL A 128 16.49 10.58 1.51
N ARG A 129 16.31 11.69 2.23
CA ARG A 129 16.30 11.70 3.70
C ARG A 129 15.02 11.03 4.19
N TYR A 130 15.12 10.08 5.11
CA TYR A 130 13.96 9.41 5.71
C TYR A 130 12.91 10.39 6.28
N LEU A 131 13.35 11.53 6.81
CA LEU A 131 12.46 12.56 7.36
C LEU A 131 11.52 13.17 6.31
N THR A 132 11.92 13.22 5.04
CA THR A 132 11.11 13.80 3.95
C THR A 132 10.28 12.76 3.19
N PHE A 133 10.40 11.48 3.54
CA PHE A 133 9.73 10.39 2.83
C PHE A 133 8.22 10.54 2.78
N HIS A 134 7.58 10.97 3.88
CA HIS A 134 6.13 11.15 3.96
C HIS A 134 5.56 12.12 2.92
N LYS A 135 6.35 13.09 2.44
CA LYS A 135 5.91 14.06 1.41
C LYS A 135 5.86 13.48 0.01
N ARG A 136 6.49 12.33 -0.20
CA ARG A 136 6.61 11.64 -1.50
C ARG A 136 5.66 10.45 -1.61
N VAL A 137 4.93 10.13 -0.55
CA VAL A 137 3.91 9.09 -0.56
C VAL A 137 2.72 9.59 -1.35
N ILE A 138 2.36 8.84 -2.40
CA ILE A 138 1.28 9.17 -3.32
C ILE A 138 0.01 8.40 -2.96
N ASP A 139 0.15 7.14 -2.58
CA ASP A 139 -0.98 6.29 -2.24
C ASP A 139 -0.68 5.31 -1.10
N ILE A 140 -1.76 4.89 -0.44
CA ILE A 140 -1.79 3.94 0.66
C ILE A 140 -2.66 2.77 0.23
N GLY A 141 -2.02 1.60 0.15
CA GLY A 141 -2.66 0.32 -0.15
C GLY A 141 -3.04 -0.37 1.15
N PHE A 142 -4.32 -0.69 1.30
CA PHE A 142 -4.86 -1.42 2.43
C PHE A 142 -6.14 -2.16 2.04
N MET A 143 -6.23 -3.45 2.40
CA MET A 143 -7.42 -4.29 2.18
C MET A 143 -7.85 -4.35 0.70
N ASP A 144 -6.91 -4.76 -0.16
CA ASP A 144 -7.05 -4.93 -1.61
C ASP A 144 -7.47 -3.66 -2.38
N LYS A 145 -7.28 -2.49 -1.78
CA LYS A 145 -7.63 -1.20 -2.38
C LYS A 145 -6.52 -0.17 -2.22
N TRP A 146 -6.47 0.74 -3.19
CA TRP A 146 -5.63 1.94 -3.19
C TRP A 146 -6.48 3.17 -2.88
N TRP A 147 -6.35 3.67 -1.66
CA TRP A 147 -7.33 4.58 -1.07
C TRP A 147 -7.28 5.99 -1.66
N VAL A 148 -6.10 6.49 -2.01
CA VAL A 148 -5.96 7.85 -2.54
C VAL A 148 -6.47 7.89 -3.99
N LEU A 149 -6.05 6.93 -4.82
CA LEU A 149 -6.49 6.80 -6.20
C LEU A 149 -8.01 6.60 -6.31
N ASP A 150 -8.59 5.69 -5.52
CA ASP A 150 -10.04 5.47 -5.45
C ASP A 150 -10.78 6.76 -5.04
N ASN A 151 -10.28 7.46 -4.02
CA ASN A 151 -10.92 8.69 -3.58
C ASN A 151 -10.82 9.83 -4.61
N LYS A 152 -9.72 9.91 -5.39
CA LYS A 152 -9.57 10.88 -6.48
C LYS A 152 -10.49 10.58 -7.67
N MET A 153 -10.98 9.34 -7.77
CA MET A 153 -11.84 8.87 -8.85
C MET A 153 -13.34 8.98 -8.55
N LYS A 154 -13.77 9.41 -7.35
CA LYS A 154 -15.20 9.44 -6.98
C LYS A 154 -16.07 10.31 -7.90
N ASP A 155 -15.62 11.54 -8.20
CA ASP A 155 -16.37 12.52 -9.00
C ASP A 155 -15.62 12.84 -10.31
N TYR A 156 -15.11 11.79 -10.97
CA TYR A 156 -14.30 11.94 -12.18
C TYR A 156 -15.10 12.41 -13.40
N ASP A 157 -16.42 12.24 -13.38
CA ASP A 157 -17.38 12.58 -14.42
C ASP A 157 -18.15 13.89 -14.14
N VAL A 158 -17.76 14.64 -13.10
CA VAL A 158 -18.35 15.93 -12.77
C VAL A 158 -17.32 17.04 -12.97
N ASN A 159 -17.58 17.92 -13.95
CA ASN A 159 -16.81 19.14 -14.13
C ASN A 159 -17.53 20.32 -13.47
N GLU A 160 -17.07 20.72 -12.28
CA GLU A 160 -17.63 21.86 -11.55
C GLU A 160 -17.60 23.16 -12.36
N ALA A 161 -16.62 23.35 -13.26
CA ALA A 161 -16.52 24.55 -14.09
C ALA A 161 -17.74 24.77 -14.98
N GLU A 162 -18.44 23.70 -15.40
CA GLU A 162 -19.67 23.79 -16.18
C GLU A 162 -20.87 24.35 -15.39
N PHE A 163 -20.80 24.32 -14.06
CA PHE A 163 -21.91 24.72 -13.19
C PHE A 163 -21.73 26.13 -12.62
N HIS A 164 -20.51 26.63 -12.52
CA HIS A 164 -20.22 27.99 -12.03
C HIS A 164 -20.92 29.08 -12.88
N GLY A 165 -21.10 28.87 -14.19
CA GLY A 165 -21.85 29.79 -15.05
C GLY A 165 -23.38 29.73 -14.91
N ARG A 166 -23.93 28.61 -14.40
CA ARG A 166 -25.38 28.40 -14.24
C ARG A 166 -25.91 28.89 -12.89
N VAL A 167 -25.11 28.87 -11.84
CA VAL A 167 -25.53 29.32 -10.49
C VAL A 167 -25.82 30.84 -10.47
N MET A 168 -25.10 31.64 -11.27
CA MET A 168 -25.41 33.08 -11.43
C MET A 168 -26.70 33.36 -12.22
N GLN A 169 -27.21 32.39 -12.99
CA GLN A 169 -28.47 32.55 -13.74
C GLN A 169 -29.70 32.10 -12.95
N LEU A 170 -29.52 31.25 -11.92
CA LEU A 170 -30.61 30.73 -11.08
C LEU A 170 -30.82 31.55 -9.79
N SER A 171 -29.91 32.48 -9.49
CA SER A 171 -29.97 33.39 -8.34
C SER A 171 -30.46 34.81 -8.71
N ASN A 172 -30.87 35.02 -9.97
CA ASN A 172 -31.52 36.23 -10.46
C ASN A 172 -32.97 35.94 -10.84
#